data_AF-A0A7T8GNI4-F1
#
_entry.id   AF-A0A7T8GNI4-F1
#
_cell.length_a   1.000
_cell.length_b   1.000
_cell.length_c   1.000
_cell.angle_alpha   90.00
_cell.angle_beta   90.00
_cell.angle_gamma   90.00
#
_symmetry.space_group_name_H-M   'P 1'
#
loop_
_entity.id
_entity.type
_entity.pdbx_description
1 polymer ?
#
loop_
_entity_poly.entity_id
_entity_poly.type
_entity_poly.pdbx_seq_one_letter_code
_entity_poly.pdbx_strand_id
1 'polypeptide(L)'
;MEEEKKHAMFASFLAGRSPKEVIEFFNYPKSTVYDQWKAWNSFKKNDAHRKKRSWSLGATGTDEFVAEVKRKVNEDGNKSYAKLAAEMGCSKQTIDNTLNKDLGYNSYKKRHRMILTEGTRESRRVKAAALLNNLKHETAGLLSQDQNSNWQNDRWICQNVEEVPVVKHTKFPSSVMVLG
;
A
#
# COMPACT_ATOMS: atom_id res chain seq x y z
N MET A 1 -3.16 -39.52 15.48
CA MET A 1 -2.00 -40.31 15.96
C MET A 1 -0.75 -39.48 16.24
N GLU A 2 -0.10 -38.84 15.26
CA GLU A 2 1.20 -38.17 15.53
C GLU A 2 1.08 -36.92 16.41
N GLU A 3 0.01 -36.14 16.24
CA GLU A 3 -0.30 -35.00 17.11
C GLU A 3 -0.65 -35.42 18.54
N GLU A 4 -1.36 -36.54 18.74
CA GLU A 4 -1.71 -37.06 20.08
C GLU A 4 -0.46 -37.49 20.86
N LYS A 5 0.51 -38.11 20.18
CA LYS A 5 1.81 -38.47 20.78
C LYS A 5 2.57 -37.22 21.25
N LYS A 6 2.55 -36.13 20.47
CA LYS A 6 3.15 -34.85 20.88
C LYS A 6 2.46 -34.28 22.11
N HIS A 7 1.13 -34.29 22.16
CA HIS A 7 0.39 -33.81 23.32
C HIS A 7 0.72 -34.61 24.59
N ALA A 8 0.79 -35.94 24.50
CA ALA A 8 1.19 -36.80 25.61
C ALA A 8 2.62 -36.52 26.11
N MET A 9 3.56 -36.29 25.18
CA MET A 9 4.94 -35.88 25.52
C MET A 9 4.97 -34.53 26.23
N PHE A 10 4.23 -33.53 25.72
CA PHE A 10 4.17 -32.20 26.34
C PHE A 10 3.52 -32.22 27.73
N ALA A 11 2.44 -32.97 27.91
CA ALA A 11 1.81 -33.14 29.22
C ALA A 11 2.79 -33.75 30.23
N SER A 12 3.62 -34.71 29.79
CA SER A 12 4.65 -35.33 30.64
C SER A 12 5.78 -34.36 30.99
N PHE A 13 6.22 -33.53 30.04
CA PHE A 13 7.22 -32.49 30.31
C PHE A 13 6.68 -31.37 31.21
N LEU A 14 5.39 -31.04 31.09
CA LEU A 14 4.71 -30.09 31.98
C LEU A 14 4.64 -30.63 33.42
N ALA A 15 4.41 -31.94 33.57
CA ALA A 15 4.45 -32.64 34.85
C ALA A 15 5.88 -32.83 35.41
N GLY A 16 6.92 -32.32 34.74
CA GLY A 16 8.30 -32.36 35.22
C GLY A 16 9.03 -33.68 34.98
N ARG A 17 8.48 -34.61 34.19
CA ARG A 17 9.15 -35.88 33.87
C ARG A 17 10.34 -35.68 32.95
N SER A 18 11.38 -36.49 33.15
CA SER A 18 12.57 -36.52 32.32
C SER A 18 12.30 -37.21 30.97
N PRO A 19 13.06 -36.88 29.90
CA PRO A 19 12.92 -37.56 28.60
C PRO A 19 13.10 -39.08 28.68
N LYS A 20 13.92 -39.57 29.60
CA LYS A 20 14.15 -41.01 29.79
C LYS A 20 12.88 -41.72 30.27
N GLU A 21 12.19 -41.15 31.26
CA GLU A 21 10.94 -41.69 31.78
C GLU A 21 9.82 -41.66 30.72
N VAL A 22 9.81 -40.64 29.85
CA VAL A 22 8.84 -40.56 28.75
C VAL A 22 9.11 -41.63 27.68
N ILE A 23 10.38 -41.91 27.38
CA ILE A 23 10.76 -43.00 26.46
C ILE A 23 10.31 -44.34 27.03
N GLU A 24 10.58 -44.59 28.31
CA GLU A 24 10.27 -45.86 28.96
C GLU A 24 8.75 -46.08 29.11
N PHE A 25 8.00 -45.04 29.48
CA PHE A 25 6.56 -45.14 29.71
C PHE A 25 5.74 -45.28 28.42
N PHE A 26 6.06 -44.48 27.39
CA PHE A 26 5.29 -44.46 26.13
C PHE A 26 5.90 -45.33 25.03
N ASN A 27 7.10 -45.88 25.25
CA ASN A 27 7.88 -46.63 24.27
C ASN A 27 8.08 -45.86 22.95
N TYR A 28 8.29 -44.54 23.05
CA TYR A 28 8.50 -43.67 21.88
C TYR A 28 9.98 -43.65 21.44
N PRO A 29 10.26 -43.40 20.15
CA PRO A 29 11.62 -43.27 19.67
C PRO A 29 12.40 -42.19 20.40
N LYS A 30 13.61 -42.52 20.86
CA LYS A 30 14.50 -41.62 21.60
C LYS A 30 14.72 -40.30 20.86
N SER A 31 14.94 -40.33 19.55
CA SER A 31 15.13 -39.12 18.72
C SER A 31 13.97 -38.15 18.85
N THR A 32 12.74 -38.64 18.66
CA THR A 32 11.51 -37.83 18.74
C THR A 32 11.34 -37.17 20.11
N VAL A 33 11.53 -37.93 21.19
CA VAL A 33 11.35 -37.40 22.56
C VAL A 33 12.38 -36.31 22.85
N TYR A 34 13.65 -36.52 22.50
CA TYR A 34 14.70 -35.53 22.73
C TYR A 34 14.57 -34.28 21.85
N ASP A 35 14.12 -34.42 20.59
CA ASP A 35 13.85 -33.26 19.73
C ASP A 35 12.67 -32.45 20.26
N GLN A 36 11.61 -33.12 20.74
CA GLN A 36 10.47 -32.44 21.32
C GLN A 36 10.81 -31.76 22.65
N TRP A 37 11.67 -32.39 23.48
CA TRP A 37 12.17 -31.81 24.72
C TRP A 37 13.06 -30.58 24.48
N LYS A 38 13.94 -30.62 23.45
CA LYS A 38 14.71 -29.45 23.01
C LYS A 38 13.80 -28.30 22.56
N ALA A 39 12.76 -28.61 21.78
CA ALA A 39 11.78 -27.62 21.35
C ALA A 39 11.00 -27.04 22.54
N TRP A 40 10.59 -27.88 23.51
CA TRP A 40 9.92 -27.46 24.75
C TRP A 40 10.79 -26.54 25.62
N ASN A 41 12.07 -26.89 25.82
CA ASN A 41 12.98 -26.03 26.58
C ASN A 41 13.32 -24.73 25.84
N SER A 42 13.36 -24.76 24.50
CA SER A 42 13.52 -23.55 23.70
C SER A 42 12.29 -22.64 23.80
N PHE A 43 11.08 -23.22 23.83
CA PHE A 43 9.81 -22.54 24.07
C PHE A 43 9.74 -21.95 25.48
N LYS A 44 10.22 -22.68 26.50
CA LYS A 44 10.23 -22.19 27.89
C LYS A 44 11.24 -21.05 28.11
N LYS A 45 12.34 -21.04 27.34
CA LYS A 45 13.40 -20.02 27.44
C LYS A 45 13.15 -18.78 26.58
N ASN A 46 12.56 -18.93 25.40
CA ASN A 46 12.25 -17.83 24.50
C ASN A 46 10.74 -17.78 24.32
N ASP A 47 10.14 -16.63 24.61
CA ASP A 47 8.73 -16.33 24.33
C ASP A 47 8.40 -16.83 22.91
N ALA A 48 7.61 -17.88 22.86
CA ALA A 48 7.80 -18.87 21.82
C ALA A 48 7.15 -18.46 20.51
N HIS A 49 7.94 -17.82 19.67
CA HIS A 49 7.58 -17.62 18.28
C HIS A 49 8.27 -18.69 17.44
N ARG A 50 7.48 -19.47 16.70
CA ARG A 50 7.97 -20.37 15.65
C ARG A 50 8.98 -19.58 14.83
N LYS A 51 10.25 -20.03 14.77
CA LYS A 51 11.27 -19.40 13.92
C LYS A 51 10.65 -19.22 12.53
N LYS A 52 10.51 -17.96 12.10
CA LYS A 52 9.99 -17.65 10.77
C LYS A 52 10.84 -18.43 9.78
N ARG A 53 10.20 -19.23 8.92
CA ARG A 53 10.90 -19.85 7.80
C ARG A 53 11.53 -18.72 7.01
N SER A 54 12.83 -18.81 6.73
CA SER A 54 13.48 -17.91 5.79
C SER A 54 12.87 -18.20 4.42
N TRP A 55 12.12 -17.26 3.89
CA TRP A 55 11.72 -17.31 2.48
C TRP A 55 12.90 -16.80 1.67
N SER A 56 13.27 -17.52 0.62
CA SER A 56 14.18 -16.99 -0.39
C SER A 56 13.45 -15.86 -1.10
N LEU A 57 13.74 -14.63 -0.70
CA LEU A 57 13.40 -13.47 -1.50
C LEU A 57 14.33 -13.55 -2.72
N GLY A 58 13.78 -13.81 -3.91
CA GLY A 58 14.53 -13.58 -5.14
C GLY A 58 15.03 -12.12 -5.19
N ALA A 59 15.88 -11.80 -6.17
CA ALA A 59 16.56 -10.50 -6.33
C ALA A 59 15.65 -9.23 -6.35
N THR A 60 14.33 -9.39 -6.25
CA THR A 60 13.31 -8.33 -6.20
C THR A 60 12.98 -7.84 -4.78
N GLY A 61 13.68 -8.31 -3.74
CA GLY A 61 13.49 -7.88 -2.35
C GLY A 61 14.75 -7.35 -1.67
N THR A 62 15.78 -7.00 -2.43
CA THR A 62 17.00 -6.37 -1.92
C THR A 62 16.78 -4.89 -1.61
N ASP A 63 17.44 -4.38 -0.56
CA ASP A 63 17.35 -2.98 -0.15
C ASP A 63 17.73 -2.01 -1.29
N GLU A 64 18.66 -2.41 -2.17
CA GLU A 64 19.06 -1.66 -3.37
C GLU A 64 17.90 -1.47 -4.36
N PHE A 65 17.09 -2.51 -4.58
CA PHE A 65 15.93 -2.44 -5.46
C PHE A 65 14.87 -1.48 -4.90
N VAL A 66 14.63 -1.55 -3.60
CA VAL A 66 13.68 -0.65 -2.90
C VAL A 66 14.14 0.80 -3.00
N ALA A 67 15.44 1.05 -2.82
CA ALA A 67 16.03 2.39 -2.96
C ALA A 67 15.87 2.95 -4.37
N GLU A 68 16.09 2.12 -5.39
CA GLU A 68 15.94 2.53 -6.79
C GLU A 68 14.48 2.82 -7.17
N VAL A 69 13.53 1.98 -6.72
CA VAL A 69 12.09 2.24 -6.89
C VAL A 69 11.70 3.57 -6.24
N LYS A 70 12.18 3.83 -5.02
CA LYS A 70 11.95 5.08 -4.30
C LYS A 70 12.49 6.29 -5.08
N ARG A 71 13.70 6.19 -5.63
CA ARG A 71 14.31 7.25 -6.46
C ARG A 71 13.44 7.59 -7.66
N LYS A 72 13.01 6.59 -8.43
CA LYS A 72 12.18 6.79 -9.63
C LYS A 72 10.81 7.40 -9.33
N VAL A 73 10.19 7.04 -8.22
CA VAL A 73 8.90 7.62 -7.79
C VAL A 73 9.07 9.07 -7.35
N ASN A 74 10.16 9.39 -6.64
CA ASN A 74 10.44 10.76 -6.23
C ASN A 74 10.78 11.69 -7.42
N GLU A 75 11.37 11.14 -8.50
CA GLU A 75 11.60 11.88 -9.75
C GLU A 75 10.30 12.19 -10.50
N ASP A 76 9.41 11.20 -10.62
CA ASP A 76 8.12 11.37 -11.29
C ASP A 76 7.04 10.49 -10.65
N GLY A 77 6.26 11.09 -9.74
CA GLY A 77 5.16 10.42 -9.05
C GLY A 77 3.94 10.17 -9.93
N ASN A 78 3.94 10.61 -11.21
CA ASN A 78 2.83 10.41 -12.14
C ASN A 78 2.90 9.07 -12.88
N LYS A 79 3.98 8.31 -12.72
CA LYS A 79 4.15 7.04 -13.43
C LYS A 79 3.14 6.02 -12.95
N SER A 80 2.56 5.28 -13.90
CA SER A 80 1.73 4.13 -13.56
C SER A 80 2.59 2.97 -13.07
N TYR A 81 2.02 2.07 -12.26
CA TYR A 81 2.75 0.90 -11.75
C TYR A 81 3.24 0.00 -12.87
N ALA A 82 2.48 -0.09 -13.98
CA ALA A 82 2.87 -0.85 -15.16
C ALA A 82 4.10 -0.23 -15.86
N LYS A 83 4.16 1.10 -15.94
CA LYS A 83 5.31 1.81 -16.52
C LYS A 83 6.56 1.65 -15.65
N LEU A 84 6.42 1.81 -14.33
CA LEU A 84 7.50 1.53 -13.38
C LEU A 84 8.00 0.09 -13.48
N ALA A 85 7.08 -0.87 -13.59
CA ALA A 85 7.41 -2.28 -13.73
C ALA A 85 8.20 -2.57 -15.02
N ALA A 86 7.78 -1.98 -16.16
CA ALA A 86 8.49 -2.09 -17.43
C ALA A 86 9.89 -1.46 -17.37
N GLU A 87 10.03 -0.27 -16.76
CA GLU A 87 11.33 0.41 -16.58
C GLU A 87 12.28 -0.35 -15.64
N MET A 88 11.74 -1.15 -14.72
CA MET A 88 12.52 -1.95 -13.75
C MET A 88 12.67 -3.42 -14.17
N GLY A 89 12.09 -3.83 -15.31
CA GLY A 89 12.13 -5.22 -15.78
C GLY A 89 11.47 -6.23 -14.83
N CYS A 90 10.46 -5.81 -14.06
CA CYS A 90 9.82 -6.65 -13.05
C CYS A 90 8.30 -6.73 -13.24
N SER A 91 7.62 -7.56 -12.44
CA SER A 91 6.17 -7.66 -12.48
C SER A 91 5.51 -6.43 -11.83
N LYS A 92 4.33 -6.05 -12.31
CA LYS A 92 3.51 -5.00 -11.65
C LYS A 92 3.26 -5.31 -10.18
N GLN A 93 3.05 -6.58 -9.83
CA GLN A 93 2.77 -7.00 -8.46
C GLN A 93 3.98 -6.82 -7.54
N THR A 94 5.20 -6.95 -8.08
CA THR A 94 6.44 -6.68 -7.36
C THR A 94 6.50 -5.21 -6.96
N ILE A 95 6.29 -4.30 -7.93
CA ILE A 95 6.26 -2.86 -7.67
C ILE A 95 5.16 -2.50 -6.67
N ASP A 96 3.96 -3.07 -6.81
CA ASP A 96 2.84 -2.82 -5.90
C ASP A 96 3.17 -3.24 -4.46
N ASN A 97 3.78 -4.42 -4.27
CA ASN A 97 4.23 -4.86 -2.96
C ASN A 97 5.31 -3.94 -2.40
N THR A 98 6.30 -3.57 -3.21
CA THR A 98 7.41 -2.70 -2.77
C THR A 98 6.92 -1.30 -2.39
N LEU A 99 6.01 -0.72 -3.18
CA LEU A 99 5.44 0.59 -2.87
C LEU A 99 4.56 0.53 -1.62
N ASN A 100 3.61 -0.40 -1.54
CA ASN A 100 2.62 -0.41 -0.46
C ASN A 100 3.19 -0.98 0.86
N LYS A 101 3.95 -2.08 0.80
CA LYS A 101 4.42 -2.81 2.00
C LYS A 101 5.77 -2.31 2.49
N ASP A 102 6.72 -2.10 1.58
CA ASP A 102 8.09 -1.73 1.98
C ASP A 102 8.23 -0.21 2.15
N LEU A 103 7.67 0.58 1.24
CA LEU A 103 7.79 2.06 1.24
C LEU A 103 6.58 2.79 1.87
N GLY A 104 5.44 2.12 2.04
CA GLY A 104 4.20 2.72 2.52
C GLY A 104 3.59 3.78 1.59
N TYR A 105 3.96 3.77 0.30
CA TYR A 105 3.39 4.65 -0.70
C TYR A 105 2.03 4.17 -1.16
N ASN A 106 1.13 5.13 -1.36
CA ASN A 106 -0.20 4.90 -1.93
C ASN A 106 -0.36 5.72 -3.21
N SER A 107 -1.17 5.20 -4.13
CA SER A 107 -1.62 5.95 -5.29
C SER A 107 -2.83 6.79 -4.92
N TYR A 108 -2.71 8.11 -4.95
CA TYR A 108 -3.81 9.05 -4.70
C TYR A 108 -4.31 9.67 -6.00
N LYS A 109 -5.59 10.04 -6.05
CA LYS A 109 -6.14 10.80 -7.19
C LYS A 109 -5.68 12.24 -7.10
N LYS A 110 -5.28 12.83 -8.24
CA LYS A 110 -4.94 14.24 -8.27
C LYS A 110 -6.19 15.09 -8.06
N ARG A 111 -6.01 16.19 -7.33
CA ARG A 111 -7.07 17.18 -7.11
C ARG A 111 -7.03 18.14 -8.29
N HIS A 112 -8.12 18.23 -9.03
CA HIS A 112 -8.26 19.26 -10.06
C HIS A 112 -8.89 20.50 -9.43
N ARG A 113 -8.24 21.65 -9.60
CA ARG A 113 -8.83 22.94 -9.26
C ARG A 113 -8.72 23.87 -10.44
N MET A 114 -9.75 24.69 -10.63
CA MET A 114 -9.67 25.72 -11.65
C MET A 114 -8.65 26.79 -11.22
N ILE A 115 -7.79 27.23 -12.14
CA ILE A 115 -7.01 28.44 -11.91
C ILE A 115 -7.99 29.61 -11.91
N LEU A 116 -8.18 30.25 -10.76
CA LEU A 116 -8.84 31.55 -10.72
C LEU A 116 -7.78 32.63 -10.90
N THR A 117 -7.71 33.20 -12.10
CA THR A 117 -7.08 34.50 -12.29
C THR A 117 -7.88 35.56 -11.56
N GLU A 118 -7.27 36.69 -11.20
CA GLU A 118 -7.96 37.78 -10.49
C GLU A 118 -9.19 38.28 -11.27
N GLY A 119 -9.07 38.46 -12.58
CA GLY A 119 -10.20 38.82 -13.44
C GLY A 119 -11.32 37.78 -13.47
N THR A 120 -10.98 36.49 -13.40
CA THR A 120 -11.98 35.41 -13.30
C THR A 120 -12.67 35.40 -11.93
N ARG A 121 -11.92 35.70 -10.86
CA ARG A 121 -12.46 35.83 -9.50
C ARG A 121 -13.47 36.96 -9.43
N GLU A 122 -13.15 38.12 -10.01
CA GLU A 122 -14.06 39.27 -10.03
C GLU A 122 -15.30 39.00 -10.89
N SER A 123 -15.11 38.44 -12.10
CA SER A 123 -16.24 38.06 -12.96
C SER A 123 -17.18 37.05 -12.29
N ARG A 124 -16.63 36.10 -11.53
CA ARG A 124 -17.42 35.15 -10.73
C ARG A 124 -18.14 35.82 -9.58
N ARG A 125 -17.50 36.77 -8.89
CA ARG A 125 -18.11 37.53 -7.79
C ARG A 125 -19.34 38.30 -8.28
N VAL A 126 -19.21 39.01 -9.40
CA VAL A 126 -20.32 39.77 -10.02
C VAL A 126 -21.44 38.85 -10.48
N LYS A 127 -21.13 37.76 -11.20
CA LYS A 127 -22.14 36.79 -11.66
C LYS A 127 -22.85 36.08 -10.52
N ALA A 128 -22.12 35.72 -9.46
CA ALA A 128 -22.70 35.09 -8.28
C ALA A 128 -23.65 36.05 -7.54
N ALA A 129 -23.31 37.34 -7.44
CA ALA A 129 -24.19 38.35 -6.86
C ALA A 129 -25.48 38.52 -7.68
N ALA A 130 -25.36 38.56 -9.01
CA ALA A 130 -26.53 38.62 -9.91
C ALA A 130 -27.40 37.35 -9.81
N LEU A 131 -26.78 36.16 -9.77
CA LEU A 131 -27.48 34.89 -9.57
C LEU A 131 -28.20 34.83 -8.22
N LEU A 132 -27.57 35.33 -7.15
CA LEU A 132 -28.17 35.37 -5.82
C LEU A 132 -29.40 36.30 -5.80
N ASN A 133 -29.35 37.42 -6.52
CA ASN A 133 -30.51 38.29 -6.69
C ASN A 133 -31.63 37.61 -7.50
N ASN A 134 -31.30 36.92 -8.59
CA ASN A 134 -32.29 36.17 -9.37
C ASN A 134 -32.92 35.02 -8.58
N LEU A 135 -32.14 34.33 -7.73
CA LEU A 135 -32.62 33.24 -6.87
C LEU A 135 -33.61 33.76 -5.82
N LYS A 136 -33.38 34.97 -5.28
CA LYS A 136 -34.32 35.64 -4.36
C LYS A 136 -35.65 35.99 -5.01
N HIS A 137 -35.74 35.97 -6.33
CA HIS A 137 -36.91 36.40 -7.10
C HIS A 137 -37.52 35.27 -7.96
N GLU A 138 -37.40 34.00 -7.53
CA GLU A 138 -38.05 32.79 -8.10
C GLU A 138 -38.05 32.64 -9.65
N THR A 139 -37.06 33.21 -10.34
CA THR A 139 -37.12 33.35 -11.82
C THR A 139 -36.16 32.44 -12.60
N ALA A 140 -35.45 31.50 -11.98
CA ALA A 140 -34.48 30.69 -12.71
C ALA A 140 -34.37 29.24 -12.25
N GLY A 141 -34.62 28.31 -13.18
CA GLY A 141 -34.17 26.92 -13.10
C GLY A 141 -32.67 26.84 -13.39
N LEU A 142 -31.89 26.30 -12.45
CA LEU A 142 -30.45 26.07 -12.64
C LEU A 142 -30.22 24.70 -13.29
N LEU A 143 -29.69 24.68 -14.50
CA LEU A 143 -29.10 23.49 -15.10
C LEU A 143 -27.71 23.83 -15.65
N SER A 144 -26.69 23.16 -15.12
CA SER A 144 -25.33 23.16 -15.68
C SER A 144 -25.05 21.78 -16.24
N GLN A 145 -24.73 21.71 -17.52
CA GLN A 145 -24.26 20.49 -18.15
C GLN A 145 -22.73 20.40 -17.96
N ASP A 146 -22.28 19.44 -17.15
CA ASP A 146 -20.85 19.16 -16.98
C ASP A 146 -20.35 18.28 -18.13
N GLN A 147 -19.19 18.61 -18.69
CA GLN A 147 -18.53 17.78 -19.68
C GLN A 147 -17.87 16.54 -19.05
N ASN A 148 -17.91 15.43 -19.79
CA ASN A 148 -17.35 14.14 -19.41
C ASN A 148 -15.81 14.15 -19.54
N SER A 149 -15.10 14.48 -18.47
CA SER A 149 -13.63 14.35 -18.38
C SER A 149 -13.26 12.93 -17.92
N ASN A 150 -12.20 12.31 -18.45
CA ASN A 150 -11.76 10.98 -18.02
C ASN A 150 -10.87 11.06 -16.75
N TRP A 151 -11.52 11.25 -15.59
CA TRP A 151 -10.92 11.46 -14.25
C TRP A 151 -10.23 10.23 -13.63
N GLN A 152 -10.27 9.07 -14.28
CA GLN A 152 -9.84 7.82 -13.66
C GLN A 152 -8.30 7.61 -13.69
N ASN A 153 -7.60 8.19 -14.66
CA ASN A 153 -6.18 7.92 -14.91
C ASN A 153 -5.20 8.94 -14.30
N ASP A 154 -5.67 10.04 -13.71
CA ASP A 154 -4.78 11.07 -13.16
C ASP A 154 -4.47 10.83 -11.68
N ARG A 155 -3.42 10.03 -11.43
CA ARG A 155 -3.02 9.60 -10.09
C ARG A 155 -1.57 9.94 -9.79
N TRP A 156 -1.26 10.09 -8.51
CA TRP A 156 0.06 10.42 -8.01
C TRP A 156 0.47 9.45 -6.90
N ILE A 157 1.69 8.93 -6.97
CA ILE A 157 2.24 8.01 -5.98
C ILE A 157 2.99 8.82 -4.93
N CYS A 158 2.56 8.77 -3.67
CA CYS A 158 3.24 9.43 -2.56
C CYS A 158 2.88 8.79 -1.22
N GLN A 159 3.54 9.21 -0.15
CA GLN A 159 3.24 8.74 1.21
C GLN A 159 1.98 9.44 1.72
N ASN A 160 1.97 10.77 1.62
CA ASN A 160 0.93 11.62 2.17
C ASN A 160 0.05 12.26 1.10
N VAL A 161 -1.25 12.33 1.37
CA VAL A 161 -2.23 12.94 0.45
C VAL A 161 -1.97 14.44 0.19
N GLU A 162 -1.27 15.12 1.08
CA GLU A 162 -0.96 16.55 0.97
C GLU A 162 0.14 16.85 -0.05
N GLU A 163 0.99 15.87 -0.34
CA GLU A 163 2.07 15.96 -1.33
C GLU A 163 1.55 15.84 -2.77
N VAL A 164 0.27 15.48 -2.93
CA VAL A 164 -0.34 15.32 -4.26
C VAL A 164 -0.50 16.70 -4.91
N PRO A 165 0.15 16.93 -6.07
CA PRO A 165 0.03 18.21 -6.75
C PRO A 165 -1.41 18.45 -7.20
N VAL A 166 -1.86 19.69 -7.03
CA VAL A 166 -3.16 20.14 -7.53
C VAL A 166 -3.01 20.47 -9.01
N VAL A 167 -3.70 19.69 -9.84
CA VAL A 167 -3.75 19.94 -11.29
C VAL A 167 -4.66 21.14 -11.52
N LYS A 168 -4.05 22.15 -12.12
CA LYS A 168 -4.67 23.44 -12.39
C LYS A 168 -5.22 23.42 -13.81
N HIS A 169 -6.53 23.58 -13.98
CA HIS A 169 -7.18 23.60 -15.31
C HIS A 169 -7.79 24.97 -15.62
N THR A 170 -7.73 25.39 -16.88
CA THR A 170 -8.36 26.61 -17.42
C THR A 170 -9.60 26.22 -18.20
N LYS A 171 -10.64 27.06 -18.24
CA LYS A 171 -11.91 26.74 -18.94
C LYS A 171 -11.71 26.44 -20.44
N PHE A 172 -10.66 27.01 -21.04
CA PHE A 172 -10.20 26.72 -22.39
C PHE A 172 -8.82 26.08 -22.28
N PRO A 173 -8.56 24.88 -22.84
CA PRO A 173 -7.18 24.41 -22.95
C PRO A 173 -6.42 25.45 -23.77
N SER A 174 -5.29 25.92 -23.26
CA SER A 174 -4.38 26.76 -24.02
C SER A 174 -3.92 25.95 -25.24
N SER A 175 -4.61 26.13 -26.38
CA SER A 175 -4.10 25.73 -27.67
C SER A 175 -2.85 26.58 -27.91
N VAL A 176 -1.68 26.02 -27.57
CA VAL A 176 -0.41 26.57 -27.99
C VAL A 176 -0.39 26.45 -29.51
N MET A 177 -0.64 27.56 -30.21
CA MET A 177 -0.34 27.63 -31.64
C MET A 177 1.18 27.54 -31.76
N VAL A 178 1.67 26.38 -32.20
CA VAL A 178 3.05 26.26 -32.70
C VAL A 178 3.03 26.86 -34.11
N LEU A 179 3.71 28.00 -34.27
CA LEU A 179 4.04 28.53 -35.59
C LEU A 179 5.03 27.56 -36.24
N GLY A 180 4.55 26.83 -37.25
CA GLY A 180 5.39 26.16 -38.24
C GLY A 180 5.80 27.12 -39.35
#